data_AF-A0A7K8HEM0-F1
#
_entry.id   AF-A0A7K8HEM0-F1
#
_cell.length_a   1.000
_cell.length_b   1.000
_cell.length_c   1.000
_cell.angle_alpha   90.00
_cell.angle_beta   90.00
_cell.angle_gamma   90.00
#
_symmetry.space_group_name_H-M   'P 1'
#
loop_
_entity.id
_entity.type
_entity.pdbx_description
1 polymer ?
#
loop_
_entity_poly.entity_id
_entity_poly.type
_entity_poly.pdbx_seq_one_letter_code
_entity_poly.pdbx_strand_id
1 'polypeptide(L)'
;KGIDREFYLLFSIFDENDSWYLNKNIEAFTGDPSKVDQNDADFMESNKMHAVNGYLYGNLPGLTMCKNDRVSWHLIGLGSHYDMHGVHFQGNTINLRGTTRDGLALFPHLSGTALMQPDRVGTFKVVCRTFDHFVGGMKHLYEVSSCHNTTRAQRQHGTMRLYYIAAEEVEWDYASNKSSAPKTYNISSNEERYPTQKTVVCTGHTYSGGETLKHHFMMPALKAALITGIFCLNLGPLLHAEVGDSLLIVFKNKASRPYSISAHGIEEVGCEEEPETPITLPGEINTYRWNVPERSGPGKTDPNCITWVYYSTANFVK
;
A
#
# COMPACT_ATOMS: atom_id res chain seq x y z
N LYS A 1 28.52 -1.57 -12.88
CA LYS A 1 29.10 -2.94 -12.75
C LYS A 1 28.40 -3.64 -11.59
N GLY A 2 27.92 -4.87 -11.77
CA GLY A 2 27.22 -5.61 -10.72
C GLY A 2 25.73 -5.31 -10.56
N ILE A 3 25.14 -4.64 -11.54
CA ILE A 3 23.69 -4.44 -11.70
C ILE A 3 23.35 -5.09 -13.04
N ASP A 4 22.28 -5.88 -13.04
CA ASP A 4 21.86 -6.68 -14.18
C ASP A 4 20.77 -5.93 -14.99
N ARG A 5 19.94 -5.13 -14.30
CA ARG A 5 18.93 -4.24 -14.91
C ARG A 5 18.85 -2.88 -14.23
N GLU A 6 18.61 -1.83 -15.03
CA GLU A 6 18.41 -0.47 -14.56
C GLU A 6 17.09 0.08 -15.13
N PHE A 7 16.27 0.67 -14.26
CA PHE A 7 15.02 1.32 -14.65
C PHE A 7 15.00 2.76 -14.17
N TYR A 8 14.40 3.63 -14.98
CA TYR A 8 14.26 5.06 -14.68
C TYR A 8 12.76 5.40 -14.70
N LEU A 9 12.22 5.82 -13.56
CA LEU A 9 10.81 6.19 -13.43
C LEU A 9 10.68 7.63 -12.93
N LEU A 10 9.98 8.44 -13.72
CA LEU A 10 9.52 9.77 -13.38
C LEU A 10 8.06 9.68 -12.93
N PHE A 11 7.81 9.99 -11.66
CA PHE A 11 6.47 10.16 -11.11
C PHE A 11 6.10 11.63 -11.17
N SER A 12 5.02 11.95 -11.88
CA SER A 12 4.54 13.33 -12.00
C SER A 12 3.07 13.37 -12.39
N ILE A 13 2.37 14.38 -11.89
CA ILE A 13 1.09 14.81 -12.46
C ILE A 13 1.43 15.75 -13.60
N PHE A 14 1.33 15.25 -14.83
CA PHE A 14 1.53 16.07 -16.03
C PHE A 14 0.28 16.93 -16.23
N ASP A 15 0.35 18.17 -15.76
CA ASP A 15 -0.74 19.15 -15.89
C ASP A 15 -0.71 19.79 -17.30
N GLU A 16 -1.54 19.29 -18.21
CA GLU A 16 -1.62 19.82 -19.57
C GLU A 16 -2.30 21.21 -19.62
N ASN A 17 -2.92 21.69 -18.53
CA ASN A 17 -3.45 23.05 -18.48
C ASN A 17 -2.32 24.10 -18.54
N ASP A 18 -1.14 23.78 -17.99
CA ASP A 18 0.04 24.64 -18.02
C ASP A 18 0.91 24.41 -19.27
N SER A 19 0.50 23.53 -20.17
CA SER A 19 1.22 23.20 -21.39
C SER A 19 1.13 24.34 -22.40
N TRP A 20 2.28 24.70 -22.99
CA TRP A 20 2.33 25.64 -24.12
C TRP A 20 1.48 25.20 -25.32
N TYR A 21 1.09 23.92 -25.36
CA TYR A 21 0.32 23.33 -26.44
C TYR A 21 -1.17 23.17 -26.13
N LEU A 22 -1.67 23.66 -24.98
CA LEU A 22 -3.07 23.50 -24.56
C LEU A 22 -4.06 23.92 -25.66
N ASN A 23 -3.90 25.12 -26.22
CA ASN A 23 -4.81 25.61 -27.27
C ASN A 23 -4.80 24.73 -28.52
N LYS A 24 -3.63 24.19 -28.90
CA LYS A 24 -3.53 23.26 -30.04
C LYS A 24 -4.21 21.92 -29.74
N ASN A 25 -4.09 21.43 -28.52
CA ASN A 25 -4.78 20.20 -28.09
C ASN A 25 -6.30 20.41 -28.08
N ILE A 26 -6.78 21.55 -27.61
CA ILE A 26 -8.21 21.89 -27.63
C ILE A 26 -8.73 21.88 -29.07
N GLU A 27 -8.05 22.56 -29.99
CA GLU A 27 -8.42 22.62 -31.42
C GLU A 27 -8.43 21.23 -32.07
N ALA A 28 -7.48 20.36 -31.70
CA ALA A 28 -7.32 19.05 -32.33
C ALA A 28 -8.27 17.97 -31.78
N PHE A 29 -8.61 17.99 -30.48
CA PHE A 29 -9.19 16.82 -29.80
C PHE A 29 -10.59 17.03 -29.20
N THR A 30 -11.09 18.26 -29.05
CA THR A 30 -12.37 18.50 -28.36
C THR A 30 -13.61 18.45 -29.26
N GLY A 31 -13.42 18.32 -30.58
CA GLY A 31 -14.48 18.29 -31.60
C GLY A 31 -15.16 19.65 -31.83
N ASP A 32 -15.53 20.35 -30.76
CA ASP A 32 -16.06 21.72 -30.78
C ASP A 32 -15.33 22.62 -29.75
N PRO A 33 -14.20 23.24 -30.15
CA PRO A 33 -13.40 24.11 -29.29
C PRO A 33 -14.16 25.28 -28.66
N SER A 34 -15.26 25.72 -29.27
CA SER A 34 -16.03 26.88 -28.80
C SER A 34 -16.81 26.63 -27.49
N LYS A 35 -17.01 25.36 -27.15
CA LYS A 35 -17.74 24.93 -25.93
C LYS A 35 -16.82 24.66 -24.74
N VAL A 36 -15.51 24.74 -24.94
CA VAL A 36 -14.54 24.46 -23.88
C VAL A 36 -14.39 25.68 -22.99
N ASP A 37 -14.79 25.54 -21.73
CA ASP A 37 -14.42 26.49 -20.68
C ASP A 37 -13.14 26.02 -20.00
N GLN A 38 -12.05 26.76 -20.19
CA GLN A 38 -10.75 26.41 -19.61
C GLN A 38 -10.70 26.63 -18.08
N ASN A 39 -11.67 27.35 -17.51
CA ASN A 39 -11.78 27.55 -16.06
C ASN A 39 -12.71 26.54 -15.39
N ASP A 40 -13.35 25.67 -16.17
CA ASP A 40 -14.18 24.62 -15.62
C ASP A 40 -13.31 23.60 -14.86
N ALA A 41 -13.73 23.26 -13.64
CA ALA A 41 -12.93 22.41 -12.77
C ALA A 41 -12.81 20.98 -13.31
N ASP A 42 -13.85 20.45 -13.94
CA ASP A 42 -13.84 19.10 -14.52
C ASP A 42 -12.95 19.07 -15.78
N PHE A 43 -12.96 20.13 -16.58
CA PHE A 43 -12.02 20.29 -17.69
C PHE A 43 -10.57 20.32 -17.21
N MET A 44 -10.26 21.16 -16.21
CA MET A 44 -8.92 21.25 -15.64
C MET A 44 -8.45 19.90 -15.10
N GLU A 45 -9.31 19.20 -14.36
CA GLU A 45 -8.97 17.88 -13.81
C GLU A 45 -8.76 16.83 -14.91
N SER A 46 -9.54 16.87 -16.00
CA SER A 46 -9.38 15.95 -17.12
C SER A 46 -8.02 16.06 -17.83
N ASN A 47 -7.36 17.22 -17.70
CA ASN A 47 -6.04 17.49 -18.25
C ASN A 47 -4.88 17.17 -17.29
N LYS A 48 -5.18 16.71 -16.06
CA LYS A 48 -4.14 16.28 -15.11
C LYS A 48 -3.87 14.79 -15.29
N MET A 49 -2.71 14.50 -15.88
CA MET A 49 -2.30 13.14 -16.18
C MET A 49 -1.40 12.59 -15.07
N HIS A 50 -1.97 11.84 -14.12
CA HIS A 50 -1.23 11.17 -13.03
C HIS A 50 -0.41 9.99 -13.56
N ALA A 51 0.79 10.26 -14.05
CA ALA A 51 1.54 9.33 -14.90
C ALA A 51 2.89 8.90 -14.31
N VAL A 52 3.39 7.76 -14.80
CA VAL A 52 4.80 7.37 -14.66
C VAL A 52 5.45 7.35 -16.04
N ASN A 53 6.50 8.14 -16.25
CA ASN A 53 7.11 8.34 -17.57
C ASN A 53 6.13 8.79 -18.67
N GLY A 54 5.02 9.45 -18.31
CA GLY A 54 3.95 9.84 -19.23
C GLY A 54 2.94 8.74 -19.57
N TYR A 55 3.06 7.56 -18.94
CA TYR A 55 2.14 6.43 -19.09
C TYR A 55 1.12 6.40 -17.94
N LEU A 56 -0.09 5.91 -18.20
CA LEU A 56 -1.21 5.85 -17.25
C LEU A 56 -1.89 4.47 -17.25
N TYR A 57 -2.60 4.14 -16.18
CA TYR A 57 -3.51 2.98 -16.12
C TYR A 57 -2.89 1.65 -16.58
N GLY A 58 -1.65 1.38 -16.19
CA GLY A 58 -1.01 0.09 -16.48
C GLY A 58 -0.31 -0.02 -17.83
N ASN A 59 -0.29 1.03 -18.66
CA ASN A 59 0.20 0.94 -20.04
C ASN A 59 1.71 1.19 -20.24
N LEU A 60 2.50 1.37 -19.16
CA LEU A 60 3.96 1.54 -19.22
C LEU A 60 4.64 0.23 -19.64
N PRO A 61 5.29 0.16 -20.82
CA PRO A 61 5.94 -1.07 -21.27
C PRO A 61 7.38 -1.20 -20.74
N GLY A 62 7.95 -2.39 -20.89
CA GLY A 62 9.40 -2.61 -20.78
C GLY A 62 9.95 -2.82 -19.37
N LEU A 63 9.10 -2.83 -18.33
CA LEU A 63 9.51 -3.19 -16.96
C LEU A 63 9.61 -4.71 -16.79
N THR A 64 10.59 -5.32 -17.45
CA THR A 64 10.79 -6.77 -17.45
C THR A 64 12.17 -7.12 -16.92
N MET A 65 12.25 -8.09 -16.02
CA MET A 65 13.50 -8.54 -15.40
C MET A 65 13.46 -10.04 -15.11
N CYS A 66 14.63 -10.61 -14.83
CA CYS A 66 14.72 -12.02 -14.47
C CYS A 66 14.71 -12.18 -12.94
N LYS A 67 14.13 -13.30 -12.48
CA LYS A 67 14.29 -13.71 -11.08
C LYS A 67 15.78 -13.75 -10.72
N ASN A 68 16.12 -13.19 -9.55
CA ASN A 68 17.45 -12.99 -8.99
C ASN A 68 18.33 -11.92 -9.64
N ASP A 69 17.84 -11.18 -10.65
CA ASP A 69 18.56 -10.02 -11.19
C ASP A 69 18.81 -9.00 -10.06
N ARG A 70 19.99 -8.36 -10.07
CA ARG A 70 20.21 -7.16 -9.27
C ARG A 70 19.70 -5.98 -10.06
N VAL A 71 18.63 -5.38 -9.56
CA VAL A 71 17.90 -4.32 -10.24
C VAL A 71 18.12 -3.01 -9.51
N SER A 72 18.47 -1.97 -10.27
CA SER A 72 18.55 -0.59 -9.77
C SER A 72 17.37 0.21 -10.30
N TRP A 73 16.56 0.73 -9.39
CA TRP A 73 15.44 1.61 -9.69
C TRP A 73 15.84 3.06 -9.39
N HIS A 74 15.95 3.88 -10.43
CA HIS A 74 16.20 5.31 -10.34
C HIS A 74 14.87 6.04 -10.46
N LEU A 75 14.47 6.68 -9.39
CA LEU A 75 13.12 7.23 -9.23
C LEU A 75 13.24 8.73 -8.99
N ILE A 76 12.41 9.52 -9.67
CA ILE A 76 12.36 10.97 -9.51
C ILE A 76 10.90 11.43 -9.43
N GLY A 77 10.61 12.33 -8.49
CA GLY A 77 9.37 13.09 -8.44
C GLY A 77 9.59 14.46 -9.08
N LEU A 78 8.67 14.90 -9.94
CA LEU A 78 8.64 16.28 -10.47
C LEU A 78 7.22 16.80 -10.45
N GLY A 79 7.08 18.12 -10.45
CA GLY A 79 5.79 18.81 -10.56
C GLY A 79 5.60 19.84 -9.46
N SER A 80 4.37 19.93 -8.95
CA SER A 80 3.90 20.97 -8.03
C SER A 80 3.79 20.46 -6.58
N HIS A 81 3.19 21.24 -5.67
CA HIS A 81 2.91 20.78 -4.31
C HIS A 81 1.93 19.61 -4.25
N TYR A 82 1.21 19.28 -5.33
CA TYR A 82 0.38 18.09 -5.43
C TYR A 82 1.21 16.81 -5.65
N ASP A 83 2.47 16.91 -6.08
CA ASP A 83 3.34 15.77 -6.40
C ASP A 83 3.99 15.13 -5.16
N MET A 84 3.14 14.71 -4.20
CA MET A 84 3.52 13.90 -3.05
C MET A 84 3.28 12.43 -3.37
N HIS A 85 4.31 11.74 -3.85
CA HIS A 85 4.19 10.38 -4.37
C HIS A 85 4.65 9.35 -3.34
N GLY A 86 3.75 8.47 -2.91
CA GLY A 86 4.10 7.27 -2.14
C GLY A 86 4.35 6.09 -3.07
N VAL A 87 5.54 5.99 -3.68
CA VAL A 87 5.86 4.89 -4.60
C VAL A 87 5.95 3.58 -3.83
N HIS A 88 5.28 2.54 -4.31
CA HIS A 88 5.23 1.22 -3.69
C HIS A 88 5.41 0.12 -4.74
N PHE A 89 6.27 -0.85 -4.43
CA PHE A 89 6.51 -2.06 -5.21
C PHE A 89 5.77 -3.21 -4.54
N GLN A 90 4.70 -3.69 -5.18
CA GLN A 90 3.94 -4.82 -4.68
C GLN A 90 4.77 -6.12 -4.81
N GLY A 91 4.71 -6.97 -3.79
CA GLY A 91 5.26 -8.34 -3.80
C GLY A 91 6.78 -8.46 -3.62
N ASN A 92 7.54 -7.39 -3.87
CA ASN A 92 9.00 -7.35 -3.68
C ASN A 92 9.39 -6.17 -2.80
N THR A 93 10.45 -6.35 -2.01
CA THR A 93 11.05 -5.28 -1.21
C THR A 93 12.25 -4.65 -1.93
N ILE A 94 12.60 -3.45 -1.49
CA ILE A 94 13.74 -2.68 -1.95
C ILE A 94 14.71 -2.43 -0.78
N ASN A 95 15.99 -2.40 -1.09
CA ASN A 95 17.01 -1.85 -0.23
C ASN A 95 17.21 -0.37 -0.55
N LEU A 96 16.94 0.49 0.42
CA LEU A 96 17.16 1.92 0.35
C LEU A 96 18.24 2.29 1.37
N ARG A 97 19.47 2.49 0.88
CA ARG A 97 20.65 2.90 1.67
C ARG A 97 20.89 2.02 2.91
N GLY A 98 20.73 0.69 2.76
CA GLY A 98 20.96 -0.27 3.85
C GLY A 98 19.69 -0.66 4.62
N THR A 99 18.59 0.06 4.44
CA THR A 99 17.28 -0.28 5.05
C THR A 99 16.37 -1.04 4.09
N THR A 100 15.59 -1.97 4.61
CA THR A 100 14.55 -2.71 3.86
C THR A 100 13.26 -1.90 3.86
N ARG A 101 12.78 -1.53 2.68
CA ARG A 101 11.49 -0.86 2.46
C ARG A 101 10.77 -1.57 1.33
N ASP A 102 9.53 -1.21 1.04
CA ASP A 102 8.82 -1.66 -0.16
C ASP A 102 8.35 -0.47 -1.01
N GLY A 103 8.89 0.70 -0.70
CA GLY A 103 8.47 1.96 -1.26
C GLY A 103 9.29 3.11 -0.70
N LEU A 104 9.06 4.29 -1.25
CA LEU A 104 9.71 5.54 -0.88
C LEU A 104 8.80 6.71 -1.24
N ALA A 105 8.92 7.80 -0.49
CA ALA A 105 8.27 9.05 -0.81
C ALA A 105 9.11 9.85 -1.82
N LEU A 106 8.46 10.37 -2.86
CA LEU A 106 9.03 11.34 -3.79
C LEU A 106 8.21 12.64 -3.71
N PHE A 107 8.93 13.75 -3.82
CA PHE A 107 8.41 15.12 -3.85
C PHE A 107 9.01 15.83 -5.07
N PRO A 108 8.55 17.03 -5.45
CA PRO A 108 9.15 17.79 -6.55
C PRO A 108 10.67 17.90 -6.43
N HIS A 109 11.36 17.51 -7.50
CA HIS A 109 12.82 17.48 -7.63
C HIS A 109 13.56 16.50 -6.70
N LEU A 110 12.84 15.66 -5.96
CA LEU A 110 13.45 14.61 -5.17
C LEU A 110 13.72 13.39 -6.05
N SER A 111 14.94 12.87 -5.97
CA SER A 111 15.33 11.61 -6.60
C SER A 111 15.87 10.62 -5.58
N GLY A 112 15.66 9.34 -5.86
CA GLY A 112 16.10 8.22 -5.06
C GLY A 112 16.59 7.08 -5.94
N THR A 113 17.53 6.29 -5.44
CA THR A 113 17.92 5.03 -6.07
C THR A 113 17.70 3.91 -5.08
N ALA A 114 16.92 2.92 -5.50
CA ALA A 114 16.54 1.76 -4.71
C ALA A 114 17.05 0.50 -5.39
N LEU A 115 17.60 -0.43 -4.61
CA LEU A 115 18.08 -1.72 -5.12
C LEU A 115 17.04 -2.78 -4.85
N MET A 116 16.77 -3.65 -5.81
CA MET A 116 15.83 -4.76 -5.67
C MET A 116 16.51 -6.03 -6.19
N GLN A 117 16.18 -7.16 -5.57
CA GLN A 117 16.48 -8.47 -6.11
C GLN A 117 15.21 -9.32 -6.04
N PRO A 118 14.46 -9.47 -7.15
CA PRO A 118 13.19 -10.17 -7.13
C PRO A 118 13.42 -11.67 -6.99
N ASP A 119 12.69 -12.32 -6.08
CA ASP A 119 12.87 -13.73 -5.74
C ASP A 119 11.72 -14.62 -6.23
N ARG A 120 10.68 -14.02 -6.81
CA ARG A 120 9.53 -14.73 -7.37
C ARG A 120 9.20 -14.28 -8.78
N VAL A 121 8.80 -15.28 -9.55
CA VAL A 121 8.30 -15.11 -10.92
C VAL A 121 6.83 -14.70 -10.82
N GLY A 122 6.40 -13.80 -11.70
CA GLY A 122 5.04 -13.32 -11.73
C GLY A 122 4.96 -11.89 -12.26
N THR A 123 3.73 -11.39 -12.32
CA THR A 123 3.43 -9.99 -12.63
C THR A 123 3.12 -9.25 -11.34
N PHE A 124 3.73 -8.09 -11.15
CA PHE A 124 3.61 -7.29 -9.94
C PHE A 124 3.28 -5.84 -10.28
N LYS A 125 2.84 -5.06 -9.30
CA LYS A 125 2.48 -3.65 -9.49
C LYS A 125 3.56 -2.70 -8.92
N VAL A 126 3.88 -1.64 -9.66
CA VAL A 126 4.55 -0.44 -9.14
C VAL A 126 3.56 0.70 -9.20
N VAL A 127 3.22 1.27 -8.04
CA VAL A 127 2.08 2.19 -7.92
C VAL A 127 2.42 3.38 -7.04
N CYS A 128 1.74 4.49 -7.25
CA CYS A 128 1.63 5.53 -6.23
C CYS A 128 0.49 5.18 -5.28
N ARG A 129 0.74 5.25 -3.97
CA ARG A 129 -0.23 4.95 -2.91
C ARG A 129 -0.98 6.19 -2.40
N THR A 130 -0.64 7.36 -2.90
CA THR A 130 -1.47 8.56 -2.72
C THR A 130 -2.79 8.32 -3.46
N PHE A 131 -3.90 8.36 -2.73
CA PHE A 131 -5.20 7.86 -3.23
C PHE A 131 -5.64 8.50 -4.54
N ASP A 132 -5.55 9.83 -4.62
CA ASP A 132 -5.89 10.58 -5.82
C ASP A 132 -5.06 10.12 -7.03
N HIS A 133 -3.74 10.01 -6.85
CA HIS A 133 -2.82 9.61 -7.92
C HIS A 133 -3.07 8.16 -8.38
N PHE A 134 -3.39 7.27 -7.43
CA PHE A 134 -3.74 5.88 -7.73
C PHE A 134 -5.02 5.77 -8.58
N VAL A 135 -6.05 6.57 -8.25
CA VAL A 135 -7.30 6.64 -9.00
C VAL A 135 -7.09 7.28 -10.37
N GLY A 136 -6.29 8.34 -10.43
CA GLY A 136 -5.86 9.03 -11.66
C GLY A 136 -4.97 8.19 -12.59
N GLY A 137 -4.58 6.98 -12.19
CA GLY A 137 -3.95 6.02 -13.07
C GLY A 137 -2.44 5.84 -12.88
N MET A 138 -1.86 6.39 -11.81
CA MET A 138 -0.43 6.25 -11.48
C MET A 138 -0.13 4.86 -10.90
N LYS A 139 -0.30 3.83 -11.74
CA LYS A 139 -0.17 2.41 -11.42
C LYS A 139 0.27 1.65 -12.67
N HIS A 140 1.33 0.87 -12.55
CA HIS A 140 1.91 0.10 -13.63
C HIS A 140 2.29 -1.30 -13.20
N LEU A 141 2.60 -2.14 -14.19
CA LEU A 141 3.00 -3.52 -14.00
C LEU A 141 4.50 -3.66 -14.27
N TYR A 142 5.15 -4.54 -13.52
CA TYR A 142 6.47 -5.05 -13.85
C TYR A 142 6.43 -6.58 -13.82
N GLU A 143 7.18 -7.21 -14.72
CA GLU A 143 7.20 -8.65 -14.91
C GLU A 143 8.54 -9.21 -14.46
N VAL A 144 8.49 -10.28 -13.67
CA VAL A 144 9.65 -11.07 -13.29
C VAL A 144 9.54 -12.44 -13.94
N SER A 145 10.41 -12.74 -14.90
CA SER A 145 10.38 -13.99 -15.66
C SER A 145 11.44 -14.98 -15.15
N SER A 146 11.23 -16.27 -15.43
CA SER A 146 12.19 -17.33 -15.14
C SER A 146 13.23 -17.44 -16.26
N CYS A 147 14.34 -16.70 -16.16
CA CYS A 147 15.38 -16.70 -17.20
C CYS A 147 16.51 -17.71 -16.97
N HIS A 148 16.66 -18.19 -15.73
CA HIS A 148 17.74 -19.09 -15.33
C HIS A 148 17.18 -20.33 -14.64
N ASN A 149 17.72 -21.50 -14.99
CA ASN A 149 17.43 -22.78 -14.33
C ASN A 149 18.13 -22.84 -12.96
N THR A 150 17.82 -21.91 -12.07
CA THR A 150 18.28 -21.95 -10.68
C THR A 150 17.16 -22.47 -9.80
N THR A 151 17.08 -23.79 -9.70
CA THR A 151 16.27 -24.51 -8.72
C THR A 151 16.96 -24.50 -7.36
N ARG A 152 16.98 -23.34 -6.71
CA ARG A 152 17.16 -23.31 -5.26
C ARG A 152 15.90 -22.76 -4.64
N ALA A 153 14.96 -23.67 -4.35
CA ALA A 153 13.88 -23.36 -3.44
C ALA A 153 14.53 -23.03 -2.08
N GLN A 154 14.44 -21.78 -1.64
CA GLN A 154 14.77 -21.45 -0.26
C GLN A 154 13.80 -22.21 0.63
N ARG A 155 14.32 -23.14 1.42
CA ARG A 155 13.52 -23.80 2.45
C ARG A 155 13.26 -22.77 3.54
N GLN A 156 11.99 -22.42 3.72
CA GLN A 156 11.51 -21.71 4.89
C GLN A 156 11.68 -22.65 6.09
N HIS A 157 12.60 -22.33 6.99
CA HIS A 157 12.95 -23.14 8.15
C HIS A 157 12.29 -22.64 9.44
N GLY A 158 11.55 -21.54 9.38
CA GLY A 158 10.89 -20.95 10.54
C GLY A 158 9.58 -21.63 10.89
N THR A 159 8.92 -21.06 11.89
CA THR A 159 7.69 -21.57 12.48
C THR A 159 6.48 -21.10 11.70
N MET A 160 5.47 -21.96 11.60
CA MET A 160 4.15 -21.56 11.09
C MET A 160 3.33 -20.92 12.22
N ARG A 161 2.94 -19.66 12.05
CA ARG A 161 2.16 -18.88 13.01
C ARG A 161 0.73 -18.70 12.53
N LEU A 162 -0.24 -19.13 13.34
CA LEU A 162 -1.66 -19.10 13.00
C LEU A 162 -2.36 -17.90 13.65
N TYR A 163 -3.01 -17.10 12.81
CA TYR A 163 -3.79 -15.92 13.19
C TYR A 163 -5.23 -16.07 12.72
N TYR A 164 -6.16 -15.69 13.58
CA TYR A 164 -7.57 -15.57 13.21
C TYR A 164 -7.93 -14.09 13.20
N ILE A 165 -8.38 -13.57 12.07
CA ILE A 165 -8.71 -12.16 11.88
C ILE A 165 -10.13 -12.05 11.32
N ALA A 166 -10.91 -11.07 11.75
CA ALA A 166 -12.22 -10.79 11.18
C ALA A 166 -12.39 -9.31 10.86
N ALA A 167 -12.99 -9.00 9.72
CA ALA A 167 -13.44 -7.64 9.39
C ALA A 167 -14.86 -7.44 9.91
N GLU A 168 -15.06 -6.46 10.79
CA GLU A 168 -16.35 -6.18 11.44
C GLU A 168 -16.71 -4.69 11.33
N GLU A 169 -17.97 -4.40 11.01
CA GLU A 169 -18.50 -3.04 11.02
C GLU A 169 -18.82 -2.59 12.46
N VAL A 170 -18.26 -1.46 12.86
CA VAL A 170 -18.45 -0.86 14.18
C VAL A 170 -18.77 0.63 14.06
N GLU A 171 -19.51 1.15 15.03
CA GLU A 171 -19.67 2.60 15.19
C GLU A 171 -18.47 3.14 15.93
N TRP A 172 -17.78 4.11 15.32
CA TRP A 172 -16.54 4.66 15.83
C TRP A 172 -16.68 6.13 16.22
N ASP A 173 -16.24 6.45 17.43
CA ASP A 173 -16.15 7.83 17.94
C ASP A 173 -14.67 8.25 18.06
N TYR A 174 -14.24 9.14 17.17
CA TYR A 174 -12.87 9.68 17.18
C TYR A 174 -12.60 10.63 18.36
N ALA A 175 -13.63 11.19 18.97
CA ALA A 175 -13.52 12.23 20.00
C ALA A 175 -14.42 11.93 21.20
N SER A 176 -14.28 10.73 21.76
CA SER A 176 -15.08 10.24 22.88
C SER A 176 -14.95 11.10 24.16
N ASN A 177 -13.79 11.72 24.39
CA ASN A 177 -13.58 12.62 25.53
C ASN A 177 -13.40 14.09 25.10
N LYS A 178 -14.52 14.74 24.81
CA LYS A 178 -14.61 16.14 24.37
C LYS A 178 -14.10 17.15 25.41
N SER A 179 -14.01 16.76 26.68
CA SER A 179 -13.54 17.64 27.77
C SER A 179 -12.03 17.86 27.81
N SER A 180 -11.27 17.05 27.04
CA SER A 180 -9.80 17.09 26.97
C SER A 180 -9.26 17.88 25.78
N ALA A 181 -10.14 18.39 24.90
CA ALA A 181 -9.73 19.24 23.79
C ALA A 181 -9.14 20.57 24.31
N PRO A 182 -8.04 21.08 23.74
CA PRO A 182 -7.49 22.37 24.13
C PRO A 182 -8.57 23.46 24.06
N LYS A 183 -8.81 24.16 25.17
CA LYS A 183 -9.80 25.27 25.28
C LYS A 183 -9.48 26.48 24.38
N THR A 184 -8.47 26.39 23.51
CA THR A 184 -7.98 27.45 22.64
C THR A 184 -8.92 27.79 21.49
N TYR A 185 -9.92 26.96 21.23
CA TYR A 185 -10.97 27.26 20.26
C TYR A 185 -12.27 27.57 21.01
N ASN A 186 -12.70 28.84 20.99
CA ASN A 186 -14.10 29.21 21.22
C ASN A 186 -14.91 28.73 20.02
N ILE A 187 -15.10 27.41 19.92
CA ILE A 187 -15.98 26.82 18.92
C ILE A 187 -17.39 27.20 19.37
N SER A 188 -18.06 28.06 18.61
CA SER A 188 -19.48 28.35 18.81
C SER A 188 -20.24 27.03 18.83
N SER A 189 -21.08 26.85 19.85
CA SER A 189 -21.81 25.64 20.23
C SER A 189 -22.77 25.04 19.17
N ASN A 190 -22.70 25.48 17.90
CA ASN A 190 -23.55 25.02 16.80
C ASN A 190 -22.81 24.16 15.74
N GLU A 191 -21.49 23.96 15.84
CA GLU A 191 -20.73 23.07 14.95
C GLU A 191 -20.36 21.71 15.59
N GLU A 192 -20.88 21.42 16.80
CA GLU A 192 -20.42 20.33 17.67
C GLU A 192 -20.97 18.92 17.37
N ARG A 193 -20.94 18.48 16.11
CA ARG A 193 -21.17 17.07 15.82
C ARG A 193 -20.13 16.56 14.86
N TYR A 194 -18.96 16.14 15.39
CA TYR A 194 -18.24 15.05 14.75
C TYR A 194 -19.13 13.82 14.91
N PRO A 195 -19.83 13.36 13.86
CA PRO A 195 -20.72 12.22 13.98
C PRO A 195 -19.88 10.98 14.28
N THR A 196 -20.44 10.05 15.05
CA THR A 196 -19.94 8.68 15.03
C THR A 196 -19.99 8.18 13.59
N GLN A 197 -18.90 7.60 13.12
CA GLN A 197 -18.80 7.07 11.77
C GLN A 197 -18.83 5.55 11.82
N LYS A 198 -19.59 4.93 10.91
CA LYS A 198 -19.48 3.49 10.70
C LYS A 198 -18.14 3.21 10.02
N THR A 199 -17.32 2.38 10.64
CA THR A 199 -16.02 1.97 10.10
C THR A 199 -15.88 0.45 10.18
N VAL A 200 -14.92 -0.10 9.45
CA VAL A 200 -14.57 -1.52 9.55
C VAL A 200 -13.28 -1.66 10.33
N VAL A 201 -13.31 -2.48 11.37
CA VAL A 201 -12.14 -2.81 12.18
C VAL A 201 -11.79 -4.27 11.99
N CYS A 202 -10.49 -4.55 11.92
CA CYS A 202 -9.99 -5.92 11.97
C CYS A 202 -9.82 -6.34 13.44
N THR A 203 -10.56 -7.35 13.89
CA THR A 203 -10.37 -7.99 15.19
C THR A 203 -9.61 -9.29 15.02
N GLY A 204 -8.86 -9.77 16.01
CA GLY A 204 -8.21 -11.06 15.87
C GLY A 204 -7.54 -11.63 17.12
N HIS A 205 -7.13 -12.90 17.00
CA HIS A 205 -6.50 -13.70 18.06
C HIS A 205 -5.35 -14.55 17.51
N THR A 206 -4.39 -14.87 18.38
CA THR A 206 -3.16 -15.61 18.06
C THR A 206 -3.11 -16.93 18.83
N TYR A 207 -2.68 -18.02 18.18
CA TYR A 207 -2.38 -19.28 18.88
C TYR A 207 -0.87 -19.55 18.89
N SER A 208 -0.31 -19.75 20.07
CA SER A 208 1.07 -20.20 20.25
C SER A 208 1.12 -21.35 21.24
N GLY A 209 1.39 -22.57 20.75
CA GLY A 209 1.91 -23.68 21.56
C GLY A 209 1.11 -24.12 22.79
N GLY A 210 -0.20 -24.36 22.67
CA GLY A 210 -0.99 -25.07 23.68
C GLY A 210 -1.86 -24.21 24.59
N GLU A 211 -1.69 -22.89 24.60
CA GLU A 211 -2.57 -21.96 25.31
C GLU A 211 -3.24 -20.98 24.35
N THR A 212 -4.57 -20.83 24.47
CA THR A 212 -5.31 -19.74 23.83
C THR A 212 -4.91 -18.43 24.50
N LEU A 213 -3.88 -17.76 23.98
CA LEU A 213 -3.69 -16.34 24.26
C LEU A 213 -4.81 -15.58 23.54
N LYS A 214 -5.97 -15.48 24.19
CA LYS A 214 -7.03 -14.55 23.82
C LYS A 214 -6.54 -13.13 24.10
N HIS A 215 -5.62 -12.62 23.27
CA HIS A 215 -5.49 -11.19 23.15
C HIS A 215 -6.76 -10.72 22.45
N HIS A 216 -7.74 -10.32 23.26
CA HIS A 216 -8.81 -9.46 22.79
C HIS A 216 -8.13 -8.13 22.44
N PHE A 217 -7.68 -7.98 21.19
CA PHE A 217 -7.14 -6.71 20.68
C PHE A 217 -8.23 -5.63 20.51
N MET A 218 -9.37 -5.79 21.18
CA MET A 218 -10.34 -4.75 21.42
C MET A 218 -10.50 -4.61 22.93
N MET A 219 -9.59 -3.86 23.56
CA MET A 219 -9.86 -3.34 24.89
C MET A 219 -10.98 -2.30 24.74
N PRO A 220 -12.10 -2.39 25.47
CA PRO A 220 -13.07 -1.30 25.51
C PRO A 220 -12.34 -0.01 25.90
N ALA A 221 -12.62 1.06 25.14
CA ALA A 221 -11.85 2.31 25.04
C ALA A 221 -11.36 2.95 26.37
N LEU A 222 -11.92 2.60 27.52
CA LEU A 222 -11.51 3.13 28.82
C LEU A 222 -10.42 2.34 29.57
N LYS A 223 -10.25 1.03 29.36
CA LYS A 223 -9.29 0.24 30.17
C LYS A 223 -7.86 0.23 29.63
N ALA A 224 -7.66 0.41 28.32
CA ALA A 224 -6.32 0.47 27.73
C ALA A 224 -5.60 1.80 28.01
N ALA A 225 -6.34 2.90 28.15
CA ALA A 225 -5.77 4.21 28.46
C ALA A 225 -5.03 4.25 29.81
N LEU A 226 -5.39 3.38 30.76
CA LEU A 226 -4.85 3.39 32.12
C LEU A 226 -3.69 2.39 32.35
N ILE A 227 -3.45 1.42 31.48
CA ILE A 227 -2.48 0.33 31.76
C ILE A 227 -1.29 0.30 30.80
N THR A 228 -1.39 0.83 29.58
CA THR A 228 -0.29 0.68 28.59
C THR A 228 0.11 1.92 27.80
N GLY A 229 -0.66 3.02 27.86
CA GLY A 229 -0.35 4.20 27.03
C GLY A 229 -0.36 3.92 25.52
N ILE A 230 -1.07 2.88 25.07
CA ILE A 230 -1.11 2.47 23.66
C ILE A 230 -2.26 3.19 22.94
N PHE A 231 -1.90 4.15 22.09
CA PHE A 231 -2.72 4.80 21.07
C PHE A 231 -2.91 3.88 19.85
N CYS A 232 -3.66 2.78 19.97
CA CYS A 232 -4.00 1.91 18.82
C CYS A 232 -5.50 1.72 18.72
N LEU A 233 -6.21 2.83 18.54
CA LEU A 233 -7.66 2.83 18.63
C LEU A 233 -8.36 2.27 17.37
N ASN A 234 -7.78 2.42 16.17
CA ASN A 234 -8.35 1.92 14.89
C ASN A 234 -7.47 0.93 14.11
N LEU A 235 -6.38 0.47 14.71
CA LEU A 235 -5.49 -0.51 14.06
C LEU A 235 -6.00 -1.91 14.36
N GLY A 236 -5.83 -2.83 13.40
CA GLY A 236 -6.10 -4.23 13.67
C GLY A 236 -5.01 -4.87 14.56
N PRO A 237 -5.13 -6.17 14.88
CA PRO A 237 -4.19 -6.86 15.76
C PRO A 237 -2.75 -6.84 15.24
N LEU A 238 -1.79 -6.72 16.16
CA LEU A 238 -0.38 -6.77 15.82
C LEU A 238 0.04 -8.20 15.46
N LEU A 239 0.51 -8.38 14.22
CA LEU A 239 1.04 -9.65 13.71
C LEU A 239 2.57 -9.63 13.85
N HIS A 240 3.12 -10.68 14.46
CA HIS A 240 4.56 -10.79 14.69
C HIS A 240 5.12 -12.02 13.99
N ALA A 241 6.25 -11.87 13.34
CA ALA A 241 6.98 -12.97 12.71
C ALA A 241 8.47 -12.67 12.68
N GLU A 242 9.26 -13.75 12.69
CA GLU A 242 10.70 -13.69 12.49
C GLU A 242 11.04 -14.05 11.04
N VAL A 243 12.24 -13.68 10.61
CA VAL A 243 12.74 -14.08 9.29
C VAL A 243 12.78 -15.61 9.20
N GLY A 244 12.14 -16.13 8.15
CA GLY A 244 11.97 -17.56 7.88
C GLY A 244 10.64 -18.15 8.33
N ASP A 245 9.84 -17.42 9.11
CA ASP A 245 8.50 -17.85 9.53
C ASP A 245 7.49 -17.80 8.38
N SER A 246 6.36 -18.48 8.56
CA SER A 246 5.19 -18.34 7.70
C SER A 246 3.96 -18.00 8.54
N LEU A 247 3.18 -17.01 8.13
CA LEU A 247 1.92 -16.65 8.76
C LEU A 247 0.79 -17.31 7.98
N LEU A 248 -0.09 -18.01 8.70
CA LEU A 248 -1.35 -18.51 8.20
C LEU A 248 -2.47 -17.69 8.83
N ILE A 249 -3.22 -16.96 8.00
CA ILE A 249 -4.24 -16.02 8.45
C ILE A 249 -5.59 -16.55 8.01
N VAL A 250 -6.38 -17.01 8.97
CA VAL A 250 -7.79 -17.37 8.77
C VAL A 250 -8.61 -16.10 8.92
N PHE A 251 -9.03 -15.54 7.79
CA PHE A 251 -9.75 -14.28 7.71
C PHE A 251 -11.23 -14.51 7.49
N LYS A 252 -12.07 -13.93 8.37
CA LYS A 252 -13.54 -13.97 8.25
C LYS A 252 -14.07 -12.59 7.90
N ASN A 253 -14.84 -12.49 6.83
CA ASN A 253 -15.54 -11.25 6.52
C ASN A 253 -16.92 -11.23 7.19
N LYS A 254 -17.09 -10.45 8.25
CA LYS A 254 -18.39 -10.24 8.92
C LYS A 254 -19.04 -8.91 8.51
N ALA A 255 -18.40 -8.14 7.64
CA ALA A 255 -18.91 -6.86 7.15
C ALA A 255 -19.84 -7.05 5.95
N SER A 256 -20.48 -5.96 5.50
CA SER A 256 -21.47 -5.99 4.41
C SER A 256 -20.87 -5.92 3.00
N ARG A 257 -19.57 -5.64 2.89
CA ARG A 257 -18.84 -5.46 1.62
C ARG A 257 -17.73 -6.51 1.47
N PRO A 258 -17.30 -6.83 0.23
CA PRO A 258 -16.13 -7.67 0.00
C PRO A 258 -14.87 -7.03 0.58
N TYR A 259 -14.04 -7.83 1.27
CA TYR A 259 -12.76 -7.42 1.82
C TYR A 259 -11.71 -8.49 1.56
N SER A 260 -10.45 -8.11 1.58
CA SER A 260 -9.30 -9.02 1.56
C SER A 260 -8.32 -8.63 2.66
N ILE A 261 -7.23 -9.37 2.77
CA ILE A 261 -6.11 -9.00 3.65
C ILE A 261 -4.79 -9.24 2.92
N SER A 262 -4.02 -8.17 2.79
CA SER A 262 -2.71 -8.12 2.15
C SER A 262 -1.77 -7.30 3.00
N ALA A 263 -0.47 -7.59 2.94
CA ALA A 263 0.53 -6.89 3.74
C ALA A 263 1.72 -6.41 2.92
N HIS A 264 2.24 -5.26 3.34
CA HIS A 264 3.50 -4.71 2.84
C HIS A 264 4.68 -5.60 3.21
N GLY A 265 5.72 -5.56 2.38
CA GLY A 265 7.00 -6.20 2.61
C GLY A 265 7.04 -7.73 2.68
N ILE A 266 5.90 -8.45 2.71
CA ILE A 266 5.84 -9.91 2.82
C ILE A 266 5.70 -10.61 1.46
N GLU A 267 5.87 -11.93 1.45
CA GLU A 267 5.66 -12.77 0.28
C GLU A 267 4.30 -13.47 0.36
N GLU A 268 3.33 -13.05 -0.46
CA GLU A 268 1.99 -13.68 -0.52
C GLU A 268 1.98 -14.93 -1.40
N VAL A 269 1.68 -16.09 -0.81
CA VAL A 269 1.59 -17.34 -1.55
C VAL A 269 0.26 -17.40 -2.31
N GLY A 270 0.29 -17.79 -3.59
CA GLY A 270 -0.90 -17.93 -4.44
C GLY A 270 -1.17 -16.77 -5.41
N CYS A 271 -0.45 -15.65 -5.32
CA CYS A 271 -0.57 -14.50 -6.22
C CYS A 271 0.42 -14.55 -7.40
N GLU A 272 0.67 -15.73 -7.99
CA GLU A 272 1.67 -15.92 -9.07
C GLU A 272 1.12 -15.62 -10.45
N GLU A 273 -0.10 -16.08 -10.73
CA GLU A 273 -0.76 -15.96 -12.03
C GLU A 273 -1.53 -14.64 -12.16
N GLU A 274 -2.11 -14.16 -11.06
CA GLU A 274 -2.80 -12.87 -10.98
C GLU A 274 -2.19 -12.01 -9.86
N PRO A 275 -1.94 -10.71 -10.12
CA PRO A 275 -1.37 -9.79 -9.12
C PRO A 275 -2.37 -9.40 -8.03
N GLU A 276 -3.58 -9.98 -8.02
CA GLU A 276 -4.66 -9.60 -7.14
C GLU A 276 -4.79 -10.59 -5.99
N THR A 277 -4.81 -10.05 -4.77
CA THR A 277 -5.06 -10.85 -3.58
C THR A 277 -6.50 -11.40 -3.63
N PRO A 278 -6.73 -12.67 -3.28
CA PRO A 278 -8.08 -13.25 -3.25
C PRO A 278 -9.04 -12.42 -2.40
N ILE A 279 -10.26 -12.19 -2.92
CA ILE A 279 -11.31 -11.43 -2.21
C ILE A 279 -12.15 -12.39 -1.36
N THR A 280 -12.52 -11.97 -0.15
CA THR A 280 -13.44 -12.70 0.74
C THR A 280 -14.79 -11.99 0.77
N LEU A 281 -15.85 -12.67 0.32
CA LEU A 281 -17.19 -12.07 0.26
C LEU A 281 -17.82 -12.00 1.67
N PRO A 282 -18.87 -11.17 1.86
CA PRO A 282 -19.60 -11.11 3.13
C PRO A 282 -20.05 -12.49 3.63
N GLY A 283 -19.70 -12.81 4.87
CA GLY A 283 -20.02 -14.09 5.53
C GLY A 283 -19.00 -15.20 5.29
N GLU A 284 -18.10 -15.06 4.32
CA GLU A 284 -17.12 -16.09 3.98
C GLU A 284 -15.89 -16.07 4.89
N ILE A 285 -15.15 -17.18 4.84
CA ILE A 285 -13.84 -17.34 5.48
C ILE A 285 -12.85 -17.73 4.40
N ASN A 286 -11.75 -17.01 4.30
CA ASN A 286 -10.63 -17.36 3.44
C ASN A 286 -9.33 -17.46 4.24
N THR A 287 -8.39 -18.29 3.79
CA THR A 287 -7.10 -18.48 4.46
C THR A 287 -5.97 -17.95 3.59
N TYR A 288 -5.22 -16.99 4.13
CA TYR A 288 -4.09 -16.35 3.47
C TYR A 288 -2.80 -16.90 4.04
N ARG A 289 -1.82 -17.15 3.19
CA ARG A 289 -0.49 -17.59 3.59
C ARG A 289 0.56 -16.56 3.17
N TRP A 290 1.28 -16.04 4.16
CA TRP A 290 2.40 -15.12 3.95
C TRP A 290 3.69 -15.77 4.41
N ASN A 291 4.70 -15.81 3.55
CA ASN A 291 6.05 -16.20 3.93
C ASN A 291 6.85 -14.94 4.31
N VAL A 292 7.78 -15.07 5.25
CA VAL A 292 8.67 -13.98 5.68
C VAL A 292 10.10 -14.30 5.27
N PRO A 293 10.47 -14.13 3.98
CA PRO A 293 11.85 -14.30 3.54
C PRO A 293 12.78 -13.25 4.18
N GLU A 294 14.09 -13.43 4.04
CA GLU A 294 15.12 -12.50 4.56
C GLU A 294 14.89 -11.06 4.07
N ARG A 295 14.47 -10.90 2.82
CA ARG A 295 14.14 -9.59 2.23
C ARG A 295 12.94 -8.89 2.86
N SER A 296 12.11 -9.59 3.63
CA SER A 296 10.97 -9.03 4.36
C SER A 296 11.35 -8.56 5.77
N GLY A 297 12.54 -8.94 6.24
CA GLY A 297 13.08 -8.55 7.54
C GLY A 297 13.94 -7.28 7.49
N PRO A 298 14.50 -6.90 8.64
CA PRO A 298 15.39 -5.73 8.76
C PRO A 298 16.58 -5.77 7.78
N GLY A 299 16.86 -4.63 7.17
CA GLY A 299 18.09 -4.42 6.43
C GLY A 299 19.30 -4.27 7.36
N LYS A 300 20.50 -4.15 6.78
CA LYS A 300 21.77 -4.02 7.52
C LYS A 300 21.81 -2.86 8.52
N THR A 301 21.09 -1.78 8.22
CA THR A 301 21.06 -0.56 9.03
C THR A 301 19.71 -0.34 9.72
N ASP A 302 18.77 -1.27 9.57
CA ASP A 302 17.50 -1.21 10.30
C ASP A 302 17.68 -1.68 11.75
N PRO A 303 16.77 -1.29 12.65
CA PRO A 303 16.65 -1.93 13.95
C PRO A 303 16.24 -3.41 13.82
N ASN A 304 16.37 -4.18 14.90
CA ASN A 304 16.04 -5.61 14.92
C ASN A 304 14.59 -5.94 14.54
N CYS A 305 13.68 -4.97 14.62
CA CYS A 305 12.28 -5.11 14.21
C CYS A 305 11.89 -3.94 13.30
N ILE A 306 11.32 -4.25 12.15
CA ILE A 306 10.70 -3.27 11.25
C ILE A 306 9.19 -3.52 11.18
N THR A 307 8.42 -2.50 10.82
CA THR A 307 6.97 -2.56 10.77
C THR A 307 6.47 -2.53 9.34
N TRP A 308 5.44 -3.33 9.08
CA TRP A 308 4.70 -3.34 7.83
C TRP A 308 3.23 -3.08 8.11
N VAL A 309 2.55 -2.45 7.15
CA VAL A 309 1.10 -2.26 7.20
C VAL A 309 0.40 -3.39 6.46
N TYR A 310 -0.75 -3.80 6.97
CA TYR A 310 -1.66 -4.70 6.26
C TYR A 310 -3.02 -4.02 6.11
N TYR A 311 -3.69 -4.32 5.01
CA TYR A 311 -4.89 -3.62 4.57
C TYR A 311 -5.68 -4.50 3.59
N SER A 312 -6.91 -4.10 3.28
CA SER A 312 -7.72 -4.72 2.24
C SER A 312 -7.36 -4.18 0.87
N THR A 313 -7.17 -5.06 -0.10
CA THR A 313 -6.94 -4.73 -1.51
C THR A 313 -8.21 -4.75 -2.35
N ALA A 314 -9.34 -5.22 -1.81
CA ALA A 314 -10.64 -5.28 -2.50
C ALA A 314 -11.08 -3.91 -3.08
N ASN A 315 -10.84 -2.85 -2.32
CA ASN A 315 -10.88 -1.49 -2.80
C ASN A 315 -9.82 -0.71 -2.04
N PHE A 316 -8.75 -0.30 -2.71
CA PHE A 316 -7.64 0.35 -2.02
C PHE A 316 -8.03 1.71 -1.40
N VAL A 317 -9.04 2.40 -1.94
CA VAL A 317 -9.45 3.74 -1.50
C VAL A 317 -10.58 3.69 -0.45
N LYS A 318 -11.35 2.61 -0.37
CA LYS A 318 -12.61 2.52 0.40
C LYS A 318 -12.72 1.29 1.29
#